data_AF-A0A518CRH1-F1
#
_entry.id   AF-A0A518CRH1-F1
#
_cell.length_a   1.000
_cell.length_b   1.000
_cell.length_c   1.000
_cell.angle_alpha   90.00
_cell.angle_beta   90.00
_cell.angle_gamma   90.00
#
_symmetry.space_group_name_H-M   'P 1'
#
loop_
_entity.id
_entity.type
_entity.pdbx_description
1 polymer ?
#
loop_
_entity_poly.entity_id
_entity_poly.type
_entity_poly.pdbx_seq_one_letter_code
_entity_poly.pdbx_strand_id
1 'polypeptide(L)'
;MQHSLTHDPTRRRSGFTLVELLVVISIILILMGLLTYAVFPTVGVARELEVQTELSSLEKALGDFKMQFHDLPPSSFTLREEDTGWTNTERAVLRRFWPNYDFGNANVFDANGNGNSTDVITLNGAECLVFFLGGILKDSGTVSDRIPNGFSKNPTAPFQPGGTRVGPFHEFDNSRLVLQDTNGDSSLDDEFKMLVDPLSDGGNPIMYVNSDEYNSPVTALSGSGMTKAYSQNVAEDVFWKGQTFQLISAGADGIYGQGGVFDSNSAGTALSGAREGERDNITNFHQGRLAP
;
A
#
# COMPACT_ATOMS: atom_id res chain seq x y z
N MET A 1 6.54 88.32 -35.84
CA MET A 1 7.04 86.94 -35.64
C MET A 1 5.82 86.02 -35.70
N GLN A 2 5.77 85.15 -36.71
CA GLN A 2 4.69 84.19 -36.95
C GLN A 2 4.90 82.94 -36.08
N HIS A 3 3.85 82.44 -35.41
CA HIS A 3 3.85 81.11 -34.82
C HIS A 3 2.75 80.29 -35.49
N SER A 4 3.16 79.29 -36.27
CA SER A 4 2.29 78.38 -37.01
C SER A 4 1.76 77.30 -36.06
N LEU A 5 0.44 77.06 -36.04
CA LEU A 5 -0.21 75.98 -35.31
C LEU A 5 -0.60 74.89 -36.30
N THR A 6 0.14 73.78 -36.29
CA THR A 6 -0.17 72.56 -37.04
C THR A 6 -1.26 71.77 -36.32
N HIS A 7 -2.40 71.55 -36.96
CA HIS A 7 -3.52 70.79 -36.42
C HIS A 7 -3.31 69.29 -36.68
N ASP A 8 -3.25 68.49 -35.61
CA ASP A 8 -3.10 67.03 -35.64
C ASP A 8 -4.44 66.36 -36.02
N PRO A 9 -4.49 65.48 -37.05
CA PRO A 9 -5.74 64.85 -37.46
C PRO A 9 -6.26 63.88 -36.40
N THR A 10 -7.46 64.14 -35.90
CA THR A 10 -8.19 63.29 -34.95
C THR A 10 -8.38 61.87 -35.52
N ARG A 11 -7.69 60.88 -34.94
CA ARG A 11 -7.94 59.45 -35.21
C ARG A 11 -9.40 59.11 -34.94
N ARG A 12 -10.14 58.71 -35.98
CA ARG A 12 -11.49 58.15 -35.84
C ARG A 12 -11.42 56.85 -35.04
N ARG A 13 -12.05 56.82 -33.87
CA ARG A 13 -12.27 55.58 -33.11
C ARG A 13 -13.33 54.77 -33.86
N SER A 14 -12.97 53.59 -34.37
CA SER A 14 -13.95 52.65 -34.91
C SER A 14 -14.76 52.08 -33.75
N GLY A 15 -16.07 52.34 -33.74
CA GLY A 15 -16.99 51.67 -32.83
C GLY A 15 -17.21 50.24 -33.26
N PHE A 16 -17.31 49.32 -32.30
CA PHE A 16 -17.64 47.92 -32.54
C PHE A 16 -19.02 47.80 -33.19
N THR A 17 -19.13 46.99 -34.24
CA THR A 17 -20.41 46.69 -34.86
C THR A 17 -21.16 45.61 -34.06
N LEU A 18 -22.49 45.66 -34.08
CA LEU A 18 -23.33 44.62 -33.46
C LEU A 18 -23.02 43.22 -34.02
N VAL A 19 -22.59 43.15 -35.29
CA VAL A 19 -22.24 41.90 -35.97
C VAL A 19 -20.92 41.34 -35.43
N GLU A 20 -19.91 42.18 -35.20
CA GLU A 20 -18.65 41.73 -34.58
C GLU A 20 -18.89 41.19 -33.17
N LEU A 21 -19.75 41.85 -32.39
CA LEU A 21 -20.11 41.36 -31.06
C LEU A 21 -20.82 39.99 -31.14
N LEU A 22 -21.73 39.82 -32.11
CA LEU A 22 -22.49 38.58 -32.30
C LEU A 22 -21.57 37.40 -32.70
N VAL A 23 -20.62 37.64 -33.61
CA VAL A 23 -19.64 36.61 -34.01
C VAL A 23 -18.79 36.20 -32.81
N VAL A 24 -18.34 37.15 -32.00
CA VAL A 24 -17.51 36.85 -30.80
C VAL A 24 -18.28 35.99 -29.80
N ILE A 25 -19.52 36.34 -29.45
CA ILE A 25 -20.30 35.52 -28.51
C ILE A 25 -20.60 34.13 -29.09
N SER A 26 -20.82 34.02 -30.41
CA SER A 26 -21.05 32.72 -31.05
C SER A 26 -19.82 31.82 -31.00
N ILE A 27 -18.63 32.38 -31.21
CA ILE A 27 -17.36 31.65 -31.07
C ILE A 27 -17.14 31.25 -29.61
N ILE A 28 -17.41 32.13 -28.64
CA ILE A 28 -17.28 31.81 -27.21
C ILE A 28 -18.21 30.66 -26.81
N LEU A 29 -19.47 30.67 -27.26
CA LEU A 29 -20.43 29.61 -26.97
C LEU A 29 -20.04 28.27 -27.60
N ILE A 30 -19.51 28.28 -28.83
CA ILE A 30 -18.98 27.07 -29.48
C ILE A 30 -17.77 26.54 -28.71
N LEU A 31 -16.83 27.41 -28.35
CA LEU A 31 -15.64 27.02 -27.59
C LEU A 31 -16.01 26.47 -26.21
N MET A 32 -16.93 27.11 -25.48
CA MET A 32 -17.41 26.61 -24.19
C MET A 32 -18.11 25.24 -24.32
N GLY A 33 -18.92 25.04 -25.36
CA GLY A 33 -19.57 23.75 -25.62
C GLY A 33 -18.58 22.62 -25.92
N LEU A 34 -17.49 22.92 -26.64
CA LEU A 34 -16.43 21.95 -26.92
C LEU A 34 -15.58 21.64 -25.68
N LEU A 35 -15.32 22.62 -24.81
CA LEU A 35 -14.55 22.43 -23.59
C LEU A 35 -15.26 21.53 -22.57
N THR A 36 -16.59 21.62 -22.46
CA THR A 36 -17.36 20.77 -21.52
C THR A 36 -17.36 19.29 -21.88
N TYR A 37 -17.22 18.92 -23.17
CA TYR A 37 -17.24 17.52 -23.59
C TYR A 37 -15.89 16.80 -23.36
N ALA A 38 -14.80 17.52 -23.14
CA ALA A 38 -13.46 16.94 -23.03
C ALA A 38 -13.07 16.50 -21.60
N VAL A 39 -13.93 16.69 -20.60
CA VAL A 39 -13.64 16.36 -19.19
C VAL A 39 -14.33 15.06 -18.80
N PHE A 40 -13.80 13.94 -19.28
CA PHE A 40 -14.12 12.59 -18.78
C PHE A 40 -13.12 12.21 -17.66
N PRO A 41 -13.44 11.23 -16.78
CA PRO A 41 -12.97 11.20 -15.39
C PRO A 41 -11.49 10.81 -15.26
N THR A 42 -10.61 11.79 -15.05
CA THR A 42 -9.18 11.59 -14.80
C THR A 42 -8.86 11.14 -13.37
N VAL A 43 -9.85 11.15 -12.47
CA VAL A 43 -9.65 10.88 -11.03
C VAL A 43 -9.31 9.41 -10.77
N GLY A 44 -9.92 8.46 -11.49
CA GLY A 44 -9.63 7.02 -11.32
C GLY A 44 -8.18 6.70 -11.67
N VAL A 45 -7.71 7.17 -12.83
CA VAL A 45 -6.32 6.98 -13.28
C VAL A 45 -5.32 7.61 -12.30
N ALA A 46 -5.64 8.77 -11.72
CA ALA A 46 -4.77 9.42 -10.73
C ALA A 46 -4.62 8.57 -9.45
N ARG A 47 -5.72 8.03 -8.91
CA ARG A 47 -5.67 7.16 -7.72
C ARG A 47 -4.95 5.84 -8.01
N GLU A 48 -5.10 5.27 -9.20
CA GLU A 48 -4.35 4.05 -9.58
C GLU A 48 -2.84 4.30 -9.67
N LEU A 49 -2.43 5.47 -10.19
CA LEU A 49 -1.04 5.89 -10.19
C LEU A 49 -0.52 6.13 -8.78
N GLU A 50 -1.37 6.60 -7.87
CA GLU A 50 -1.04 6.73 -6.44
C GLU A 50 -0.74 5.36 -5.83
N VAL A 51 -1.57 4.34 -6.08
CA VAL A 51 -1.28 2.95 -5.65
C VAL A 51 0.05 2.46 -6.22
N GLN A 52 0.30 2.63 -7.51
CA GLN A 52 1.56 2.18 -8.12
C GLN A 52 2.79 2.88 -7.50
N THR A 53 2.65 4.17 -7.20
CA THR A 53 3.68 4.95 -6.51
C THR A 53 3.91 4.41 -5.10
N GLU A 54 2.84 4.10 -4.38
CA GLU A 54 2.90 3.50 -3.05
C GLU A 54 3.57 2.12 -3.08
N LEU A 55 3.18 1.24 -4.00
CA LEU A 55 3.81 -0.07 -4.17
C LEU A 55 5.32 0.08 -4.45
N SER A 56 5.70 1.05 -5.28
CA SER A 56 7.12 1.34 -5.57
C SER A 56 7.87 1.85 -4.33
N SER A 57 7.21 2.68 -3.50
CA SER A 57 7.74 3.16 -2.22
C SER A 57 7.95 2.00 -1.24
N LEU A 58 6.98 1.08 -1.15
CA LEU A 58 7.06 -0.14 -0.35
C LEU A 58 8.15 -1.10 -0.86
N GLU A 59 8.29 -1.29 -2.18
CA GLU A 59 9.39 -2.08 -2.75
C GLU A 59 10.75 -1.52 -2.32
N LYS A 60 10.92 -0.20 -2.35
CA LYS A 60 12.13 0.46 -1.88
C LYS A 60 12.35 0.22 -0.38
N ALA A 61 11.31 0.39 0.44
CA ALA A 61 11.39 0.18 1.89
C ALA A 61 11.75 -1.28 2.24
N LEU A 62 11.20 -2.27 1.53
CA LEU A 62 11.58 -3.68 1.65
C LEU A 62 13.04 -3.92 1.23
N GLY A 63 13.51 -3.20 0.21
CA GLY A 63 14.94 -3.17 -0.16
C GLY A 63 15.83 -2.60 0.96
N ASP A 64 15.42 -1.50 1.58
CA ASP A 64 16.14 -0.87 2.69
C ASP A 64 16.15 -1.77 3.94
N PHE A 65 15.02 -2.42 4.25
CA PHE A 65 14.93 -3.43 5.30
C PHE A 65 15.89 -4.60 5.03
N LYS A 66 15.89 -5.14 3.80
CA LYS A 66 16.80 -6.21 3.39
C LYS A 66 18.26 -5.80 3.49
N MET A 67 18.60 -4.54 3.19
CA MET A 67 19.97 -4.05 3.39
C MET A 67 20.35 -4.01 4.87
N GLN A 68 19.42 -3.61 5.74
CA GLN A 68 19.65 -3.48 7.18
C GLN A 68 19.71 -4.83 7.92
N PHE A 69 18.88 -5.79 7.51
CA PHE A 69 18.75 -7.08 8.20
C PHE A 69 19.19 -8.29 7.36
N HIS A 70 19.72 -8.05 6.17
CA HIS A 70 20.24 -9.04 5.22
C HIS A 70 19.20 -10.02 4.64
N ASP A 71 17.93 -9.83 4.93
CA ASP A 71 16.87 -10.73 4.49
C ASP A 71 15.53 -9.99 4.33
N LEU A 72 14.62 -10.55 3.54
CA LEU A 72 13.28 -10.01 3.36
C LEU A 72 12.38 -10.43 4.53
N PRO A 73 11.40 -9.59 4.92
CA PRO A 73 10.39 -9.97 5.91
C PRO A 73 9.67 -11.27 5.51
N PRO A 74 9.32 -12.16 6.45
CA PRO A 74 8.36 -13.22 6.17
C PRO A 74 6.98 -12.61 5.87
N SER A 75 6.09 -13.38 5.25
CA SER A 75 4.69 -12.97 5.04
C SER A 75 3.72 -13.61 6.03
N SER A 76 4.21 -14.42 6.97
CA SER A 76 3.51 -14.83 8.17
C SER A 76 4.45 -14.87 9.36
N PHE A 77 4.01 -14.35 10.50
CA PHE A 77 4.83 -14.35 11.71
C PHE A 77 3.98 -14.30 12.98
N THR A 78 4.30 -15.13 13.97
CA THR A 78 3.64 -15.09 15.27
C THR A 78 4.51 -14.31 16.25
N LEU A 79 3.99 -13.19 16.74
CA LEU A 79 4.54 -12.40 17.83
C LEU A 79 3.97 -12.87 19.16
N ARG A 80 4.83 -12.97 20.18
CA ARG A 80 4.46 -13.37 21.54
C ARG A 80 4.94 -12.29 22.51
N GLU A 81 4.02 -11.47 22.99
CA GLU A 81 4.33 -10.27 23.78
C GLU A 81 4.89 -10.57 25.16
N GLU A 82 4.48 -11.69 25.78
CA GLU A 82 5.07 -12.14 27.05
C GLU A 82 6.52 -12.61 26.90
N ASP A 83 7.02 -12.72 25.66
CA ASP A 83 8.33 -13.26 25.32
C ASP A 83 8.56 -14.70 25.85
N THR A 84 7.48 -15.47 25.99
CA THR A 84 7.51 -16.88 26.39
C THR A 84 6.81 -17.77 25.37
N GLY A 85 7.00 -19.08 25.46
CA GLY A 85 6.28 -20.04 24.60
C GLY A 85 6.74 -20.12 23.13
N TRP A 86 7.78 -19.39 22.74
CA TRP A 86 8.33 -19.41 21.38
C TRP A 86 8.71 -20.81 20.90
N THR A 87 8.16 -21.23 19.75
CA THR A 87 8.53 -22.48 19.09
C THR A 87 9.90 -22.38 18.42
N ASN A 88 10.56 -23.53 18.14
CA ASN A 88 11.87 -23.51 17.47
C ASN A 88 11.81 -22.84 16.09
N THR A 89 10.71 -22.98 15.37
CA THR A 89 10.50 -22.36 14.05
C THR A 89 10.40 -20.84 14.18
N GLU A 90 9.58 -20.34 15.12
CA GLU A 90 9.45 -18.89 15.36
C GLU A 90 10.80 -18.27 15.76
N ARG A 91 11.55 -18.94 16.65
CA ARG A 91 12.90 -18.51 17.06
C ARG A 91 13.87 -18.46 15.87
N ALA A 92 13.77 -19.41 14.94
CA ALA A 92 14.63 -19.45 13.76
C ALA A 92 14.35 -18.27 12.83
N VAL A 93 13.07 -17.93 12.63
CA VAL A 93 12.67 -16.74 11.85
C VAL A 93 13.20 -15.47 12.51
N LEU A 94 12.99 -15.30 13.82
CA LEU A 94 13.43 -14.09 14.53
C LEU A 94 14.95 -13.90 14.49
N ARG A 95 15.72 -15.00 14.58
CA ARG A 95 17.19 -14.99 14.50
C ARG A 95 17.74 -14.65 13.12
N ARG A 96 16.95 -14.69 12.05
CA ARG A 96 17.37 -14.16 10.73
C ARG A 96 17.67 -12.66 10.81
N PHE A 97 16.85 -11.92 11.55
CA PHE A 97 16.95 -10.46 11.68
C PHE A 97 17.68 -10.03 12.96
N TRP A 98 17.47 -10.75 14.08
CA TRP A 98 18.12 -10.48 15.36
C TRP A 98 18.82 -11.74 15.91
N PRO A 99 20.02 -12.08 15.42
CA PRO A 99 20.72 -13.31 15.82
C PRO A 99 21.00 -13.44 17.32
N ASN A 100 21.11 -12.30 18.01
CA ASN A 100 21.44 -12.21 19.44
C ASN A 100 20.20 -12.06 20.34
N TYR A 101 18.99 -12.25 19.81
CA TYR A 101 17.76 -12.17 20.61
C TYR A 101 17.85 -13.10 21.84
N ASP A 102 17.58 -12.56 23.02
CA ASP A 102 17.67 -13.30 24.26
C ASP A 102 16.34 -14.00 24.58
N PHE A 103 16.27 -15.29 24.25
CA PHE A 103 15.14 -16.15 24.64
C PHE A 103 15.33 -16.79 26.04
N GLY A 104 16.43 -16.49 26.72
CA GLY A 104 16.74 -17.00 28.05
C GLY A 104 16.09 -16.19 29.18
N ASN A 105 15.86 -14.90 28.95
CA ASN A 105 15.16 -13.99 29.85
C ASN A 105 13.99 -13.35 29.11
N ALA A 106 12.80 -13.38 29.69
CA ALA A 106 11.62 -12.77 29.08
C ALA A 106 11.76 -11.23 29.01
N ASN A 107 11.70 -10.69 27.82
CA ASN A 107 11.69 -9.26 27.50
C ASN A 107 10.26 -8.85 27.12
N VAL A 108 9.33 -8.76 28.07
CA VAL A 108 7.92 -8.42 27.80
C VAL A 108 7.79 -7.09 27.03
N PHE A 109 6.97 -7.07 25.98
CA PHE A 109 6.73 -5.89 25.13
C PHE A 109 5.27 -5.81 24.68
N ASP A 110 4.79 -4.60 24.41
CA ASP A 110 3.50 -4.34 23.75
C ASP A 110 3.78 -4.05 22.27
N ALA A 111 3.44 -4.98 21.39
CA ALA A 111 3.77 -4.88 19.97
C ALA A 111 2.80 -3.93 19.25
N ASN A 112 1.50 -4.10 19.53
CA ASN A 112 0.42 -3.41 18.84
C ASN A 112 -0.02 -2.11 19.55
N GLY A 113 0.59 -1.76 20.68
CA GLY A 113 0.37 -0.53 21.44
C GLY A 113 -0.97 -0.50 22.17
N ASN A 114 -1.59 -1.65 22.44
CA ASN A 114 -2.92 -1.74 23.05
C ASN A 114 -2.92 -1.57 24.59
N GLY A 115 -1.74 -1.53 25.21
CA GLY A 115 -1.55 -1.47 26.66
C GLY A 115 -1.60 -2.83 27.35
N ASN A 116 -1.68 -3.91 26.58
CA ASN A 116 -1.51 -5.29 26.98
C ASN A 116 -0.12 -5.77 26.52
N SER A 117 0.42 -6.79 27.18
CA SER A 117 1.67 -7.43 26.76
C SER A 117 1.60 -8.94 26.93
N THR A 118 0.38 -9.48 26.88
CA THR A 118 0.10 -10.92 27.01
C THR A 118 -0.33 -11.57 25.70
N ASP A 119 -0.38 -10.79 24.62
CA ASP A 119 -1.05 -11.23 23.40
C ASP A 119 -0.14 -12.14 22.55
N VAL A 120 -0.79 -13.03 21.81
CA VAL A 120 -0.16 -13.85 20.78
C VAL A 120 -0.74 -13.43 19.45
N ILE A 121 -0.02 -12.55 18.76
CA ILE A 121 -0.47 -11.89 17.54
C ILE A 121 0.04 -12.72 16.35
N THR A 122 -0.88 -13.25 15.53
CA THR A 122 -0.52 -13.98 14.31
C THR A 122 -0.66 -13.07 13.10
N LEU A 123 0.47 -12.52 12.67
CA LEU A 123 0.52 -11.59 11.55
C LEU A 123 0.31 -12.31 10.21
N ASN A 124 -0.67 -11.84 9.45
CA ASN A 124 -0.81 -12.10 8.02
C ASN A 124 0.20 -11.27 7.20
N GLY A 125 0.13 -11.37 5.87
CA GLY A 125 1.05 -10.68 4.97
C GLY A 125 0.99 -9.16 5.07
N ALA A 126 -0.22 -8.59 5.08
CA ALA A 126 -0.42 -7.15 5.19
C ALA A 126 0.04 -6.59 6.55
N GLU A 127 -0.18 -7.35 7.63
CA GLU A 127 0.30 -6.98 8.97
C GLU A 127 1.82 -7.11 9.08
N CYS A 128 2.42 -8.16 8.50
CA CYS A 128 3.87 -8.32 8.40
C CYS A 128 4.50 -7.12 7.69
N LEU A 129 3.87 -6.60 6.63
CA LEU A 129 4.37 -5.43 5.92
C LEU A 129 4.49 -4.21 6.85
N VAL A 130 3.46 -3.92 7.65
CA VAL A 130 3.47 -2.80 8.60
C VAL A 130 4.41 -3.08 9.77
N PHE A 131 4.40 -4.29 10.32
CA PHE A 131 5.27 -4.64 11.45
C PHE A 131 6.75 -4.56 11.08
N PHE A 132 7.19 -5.18 9.98
CA PHE A 132 8.61 -5.22 9.62
C PHE A 132 9.13 -3.91 9.05
N LEU A 133 8.32 -3.15 8.30
CA LEU A 133 8.74 -1.85 7.80
C LEU A 133 8.53 -0.74 8.83
N GLY A 134 7.54 -0.86 9.71
CA GLY A 134 7.15 0.16 10.66
C GLY A 134 7.70 -0.03 12.06
N GLY A 135 7.91 -1.27 12.50
CA GLY A 135 8.32 -1.61 13.86
C GLY A 135 7.16 -1.67 14.86
N ILE A 136 7.51 -1.59 16.15
CA ILE A 136 6.56 -1.64 17.26
C ILE A 136 5.69 -0.37 17.28
N LEU A 137 4.39 -0.53 17.54
CA LEU A 137 3.47 0.60 17.65
C LEU A 137 3.69 1.35 18.97
N LYS A 138 3.43 2.65 18.99
CA LYS A 138 3.43 3.42 20.26
C LYS A 138 2.19 3.07 21.08
N ASP A 139 2.41 2.82 22.37
CA ASP A 139 1.35 2.56 23.34
C ASP A 139 0.37 3.75 23.39
N SER A 140 -0.91 3.46 23.13
CA SER A 140 -1.98 4.43 23.25
C SER A 140 -3.33 3.76 23.47
N GLY A 141 -4.15 4.33 24.36
CA GLY A 141 -5.56 3.95 24.48
C GLY A 141 -6.39 4.32 23.25
N THR A 142 -5.88 5.17 22.36
CA THR A 142 -6.54 5.58 21.11
C THR A 142 -5.86 4.89 19.93
N VAL A 143 -6.58 4.00 19.25
CA VAL A 143 -6.06 3.19 18.12
C VAL A 143 -5.41 4.05 17.04
N SER A 144 -5.99 5.19 16.68
CA SER A 144 -5.45 6.10 15.65
C SER A 144 -4.05 6.65 16.00
N ASP A 145 -3.71 6.73 17.28
CA ASP A 145 -2.41 7.26 17.75
C ASP A 145 -1.32 6.17 17.84
N ARG A 146 -1.70 4.90 17.70
CA ARG A 146 -0.77 3.76 17.70
C ARG A 146 -0.01 3.72 16.39
N ILE A 147 1.07 4.50 16.29
CA ILE A 147 1.84 4.64 15.06
C ILE A 147 3.14 3.83 15.13
N PRO A 148 3.60 3.23 14.01
CA PRO A 148 4.85 2.49 14.01
C PRO A 148 6.05 3.37 14.40
N ASN A 149 6.95 2.81 15.22
CA ASN A 149 8.05 3.56 15.81
C ASN A 149 9.42 2.87 15.64
N GLY A 150 9.56 1.96 14.69
CA GLY A 150 10.79 1.20 14.43
C GLY A 150 11.10 0.15 15.50
N PHE A 151 12.29 -0.44 15.42
CA PHE A 151 12.79 -1.43 16.37
C PHE A 151 13.89 -0.87 17.25
N SER A 152 14.07 -1.39 18.46
CA SER A 152 15.20 -1.02 19.31
C SER A 152 16.52 -1.48 18.68
N LYS A 153 17.57 -0.66 18.82
CA LYS A 153 18.95 -1.07 18.45
C LYS A 153 19.59 -2.03 19.47
N ASN A 154 18.89 -2.38 20.54
CA ASN A 154 19.37 -3.41 21.47
C ASN A 154 19.26 -4.79 20.80
N PRO A 155 20.40 -5.47 20.51
CA PRO A 155 20.37 -6.70 19.74
C PRO A 155 19.78 -7.91 20.51
N THR A 156 19.65 -7.81 21.83
CA THR A 156 19.05 -8.88 22.67
C THR A 156 17.57 -8.67 22.94
N ALA A 157 17.06 -7.44 22.77
CA ALA A 157 15.67 -7.07 23.00
C ALA A 157 15.21 -6.02 21.97
N PRO A 158 15.01 -6.41 20.70
CA PRO A 158 14.69 -5.48 19.61
C PRO A 158 13.27 -4.89 19.70
N PHE A 159 12.38 -5.48 20.49
CA PHE A 159 10.99 -5.05 20.63
C PHE A 159 10.75 -4.14 21.84
N GLN A 160 11.74 -3.95 22.70
CA GLN A 160 11.59 -3.10 23.88
C GLN A 160 11.25 -1.64 23.49
N PRO A 161 10.39 -0.96 24.26
CA PRO A 161 10.06 0.43 24.01
C PRO A 161 11.23 1.38 24.28
N GLY A 162 11.24 2.52 23.58
CA GLY A 162 12.22 3.59 23.78
C GLY A 162 13.63 3.31 23.24
N GLY A 163 14.61 4.09 23.71
CA GLY A 163 16.00 3.99 23.28
C GLY A 163 16.27 4.46 21.86
N THR A 164 17.46 4.13 21.33
CA THR A 164 17.79 4.38 19.93
C THR A 164 17.13 3.34 19.05
N ARG A 165 16.50 3.79 17.96
CA ARG A 165 15.70 2.92 17.09
C ARG A 165 16.27 2.80 15.68
N VAL A 166 15.89 1.74 14.98
CA VAL A 166 16.14 1.49 13.57
C VAL A 166 14.79 1.39 12.85
N GLY A 167 14.68 2.01 11.68
CA GLY A 167 13.41 2.29 11.04
C GLY A 167 12.61 3.41 11.76
N PRO A 168 11.34 3.65 11.36
CA PRO A 168 10.62 2.99 10.27
C PRO A 168 11.34 3.08 8.92
N PHE A 169 11.18 2.07 8.07
CA PHE A 169 11.73 2.01 6.70
C PHE A 169 10.78 2.61 5.67
N HIS A 170 9.51 2.79 6.04
CA HIS A 170 8.48 3.40 5.23
C HIS A 170 7.71 4.43 6.07
N GLU A 171 7.40 5.58 5.46
CA GLU A 171 6.61 6.63 6.09
C GLU A 171 5.13 6.34 5.85
N PHE A 172 4.49 5.68 6.81
CA PHE A 172 3.07 5.31 6.71
C PHE A 172 2.15 6.53 6.85
N ASP A 173 1.14 6.59 6.00
CA ASP A 173 -0.01 7.46 6.23
C ASP A 173 -0.87 6.88 7.36
N ASN A 174 -0.80 7.48 8.54
CA ASN A 174 -1.52 7.02 9.72
C ASN A 174 -3.04 6.95 9.52
N SER A 175 -3.62 7.73 8.59
CA SER A 175 -5.05 7.68 8.30
C SER A 175 -5.46 6.41 7.54
N ARG A 176 -4.50 5.74 6.89
CA ARG A 176 -4.68 4.49 6.15
C ARG A 176 -4.20 3.26 6.93
N LEU A 177 -3.70 3.44 8.15
CA LEU A 177 -3.37 2.33 9.03
C LEU A 177 -4.59 1.91 9.85
N VAL A 178 -5.13 0.73 9.56
CA VAL A 178 -6.35 0.21 10.18
C VAL A 178 -6.09 -1.07 10.95
N LEU A 179 -6.91 -1.33 11.96
CA LEU A 179 -7.05 -2.67 12.55
C LEU A 179 -8.27 -3.32 11.90
N GLN A 180 -8.15 -4.59 11.51
CA GLN A 180 -9.26 -5.37 10.98
C GLN A 180 -9.26 -6.71 11.70
N ASP A 181 -10.44 -7.19 12.05
CA ASP A 181 -10.61 -8.54 12.58
C ASP A 181 -10.33 -9.55 11.45
N THR A 182 -9.24 -10.30 11.59
CA THR A 182 -8.80 -11.32 10.63
C THR A 182 -9.19 -12.73 11.08
N ASN A 183 -9.53 -12.91 12.36
CA ASN A 183 -9.73 -14.21 13.01
C ASN A 183 -11.19 -14.52 13.39
N GLY A 184 -12.08 -13.53 13.33
CA GLY A 184 -13.51 -13.59 13.64
C GLY A 184 -13.84 -13.49 15.14
N ASP A 185 -12.89 -13.16 16.01
CA ASP A 185 -13.07 -13.12 17.47
C ASP A 185 -13.72 -11.81 17.97
N SER A 186 -13.97 -10.83 17.11
CA SER A 186 -14.53 -9.50 17.47
C SER A 186 -13.68 -8.68 18.47
N SER A 187 -12.73 -9.29 19.17
CA SER A 187 -11.64 -8.60 19.87
C SER A 187 -10.61 -8.15 18.83
N LEU A 188 -10.07 -6.94 18.98
CA LEU A 188 -8.97 -6.44 18.13
C LEU A 188 -7.67 -6.42 18.94
N ASP A 189 -7.63 -7.20 20.02
CA ASP A 189 -6.56 -7.16 21.00
C ASP A 189 -5.35 -7.95 20.49
N ASP A 190 -5.55 -9.00 19.69
CA ASP A 190 -4.51 -9.81 19.06
C ASP A 190 -4.25 -9.47 17.58
N GLU A 191 -4.72 -8.30 17.12
CA GLU A 191 -4.55 -7.81 15.75
C GLU A 191 -3.43 -6.76 15.66
N PHE A 192 -2.85 -6.63 14.46
CA PHE A 192 -1.87 -5.59 14.14
C PHE A 192 -2.37 -4.67 13.02
N LYS A 193 -1.76 -3.50 12.90
CA LYS A 193 -2.18 -2.53 11.88
C LYS A 193 -1.79 -3.01 10.48
N MET A 194 -2.69 -2.76 9.52
CA MET A 194 -2.48 -2.98 8.10
C MET A 194 -2.57 -1.67 7.33
N LEU A 195 -1.83 -1.57 6.23
CA LEU A 195 -1.84 -0.41 5.35
C LEU A 195 -2.87 -0.59 4.24
N VAL A 196 -3.90 0.26 4.25
CA VAL A 196 -4.94 0.30 3.22
C VAL A 196 -4.46 1.05 1.98
N ASP A 197 -4.85 0.55 0.80
CA ASP A 197 -4.56 1.24 -0.45
C ASP A 197 -5.36 2.57 -0.61
N PRO A 198 -4.89 3.54 -1.39
CA PRO A 198 -5.61 4.79 -1.60
C PRO A 198 -6.85 4.68 -2.52
N LEU A 199 -7.14 3.50 -3.09
CA LEU A 199 -8.26 3.29 -4.03
C LEU A 199 -9.55 2.87 -3.33
N SER A 200 -9.44 2.08 -2.27
CA SER A 200 -10.58 1.52 -1.60
C SER A 200 -11.17 2.55 -0.64
N ASP A 201 -12.38 3.03 -0.95
CA ASP A 201 -13.21 3.74 0.02
C ASP A 201 -13.64 2.81 1.19
N GLY A 202 -13.30 1.51 1.10
CA GLY A 202 -13.69 0.42 1.98
C GLY A 202 -12.57 -0.30 2.75
N GLY A 203 -11.32 0.19 2.76
CA GLY A 203 -10.35 -0.30 3.75
C GLY A 203 -9.55 -1.56 3.39
N ASN A 204 -9.34 -1.86 2.10
CA ASN A 204 -8.65 -3.09 1.71
C ASN A 204 -7.10 -2.95 1.86
N PRO A 205 -6.45 -3.86 2.61
CA PRO A 205 -5.04 -3.75 2.92
C PRO A 205 -4.11 -4.21 1.78
N ILE A 206 -3.03 -3.50 1.50
CA ILE A 206 -2.02 -3.97 0.54
C ILE A 206 -1.45 -5.31 1.04
N MET A 207 -1.70 -6.38 0.29
CA MET A 207 -1.24 -7.72 0.63
C MET A 207 0.22 -7.89 0.24
N TYR A 208 1.00 -8.48 1.14
CA TYR A 208 2.39 -8.83 0.93
C TYR A 208 2.59 -10.34 1.05
N VAL A 209 3.22 -10.95 0.05
CA VAL A 209 3.56 -12.38 0.09
C VAL A 209 5.04 -12.54 -0.26
N ASN A 210 5.81 -13.14 0.64
CA ASN A 210 7.21 -13.47 0.41
C ASN A 210 7.31 -14.73 -0.47
N SER A 211 8.31 -14.81 -1.34
CA SER A 211 8.53 -15.97 -2.21
C SER A 211 8.70 -17.30 -1.48
N ASP A 212 9.17 -17.28 -0.23
CA ASP A 212 9.30 -18.47 0.61
C ASP A 212 7.93 -19.14 0.87
N GLU A 213 6.83 -18.40 0.78
CA GLU A 213 5.47 -18.87 1.07
C GLU A 213 4.58 -19.03 -0.17
N TYR A 214 5.04 -18.72 -1.40
CA TYR A 214 4.20 -18.75 -2.60
C TYR A 214 3.48 -20.09 -2.85
N ASN A 215 4.10 -21.20 -2.45
CA ASN A 215 3.52 -22.54 -2.57
C ASN A 215 2.43 -22.84 -1.55
N SER A 216 2.41 -22.14 -0.42
CA SER A 216 1.40 -22.31 0.62
C SER A 216 1.15 -21.01 1.41
N PRO A 217 0.62 -19.96 0.76
CA PRO A 217 0.52 -18.62 1.35
C PRO A 217 -0.74 -18.47 2.22
N VAL A 218 -1.12 -19.51 2.96
CA VAL A 218 -2.41 -19.59 3.67
C VAL A 218 -2.53 -18.48 4.71
N THR A 219 -1.55 -18.37 5.61
CA THR A 219 -1.55 -17.32 6.64
C THR A 219 -1.24 -15.95 6.03
N ALA A 220 -0.31 -15.90 5.07
CA ALA A 220 0.04 -14.66 4.37
C ALA A 220 -1.16 -13.99 3.69
N LEU A 221 -2.12 -14.77 3.17
CA LEU A 221 -3.30 -14.29 2.47
C LEU A 221 -4.58 -14.31 3.33
N SER A 222 -4.48 -14.59 4.63
CA SER A 222 -5.64 -14.55 5.52
C SER A 222 -6.36 -13.20 5.45
N GLY A 223 -7.69 -13.20 5.52
CA GLY A 223 -8.52 -11.99 5.41
C GLY A 223 -8.74 -11.45 3.99
N SER A 224 -7.89 -11.80 3.01
CA SER A 224 -8.01 -11.28 1.63
C SER A 224 -8.98 -12.07 0.73
N GLY A 225 -9.33 -13.31 1.10
CA GLY A 225 -10.06 -14.24 0.24
C GLY A 225 -9.22 -14.90 -0.87
N MET A 226 -7.97 -14.47 -1.05
CA MET A 226 -7.03 -15.12 -1.95
C MET A 226 -6.58 -16.48 -1.42
N THR A 227 -6.24 -17.39 -2.33
CA THR A 227 -5.74 -18.73 -1.96
C THR A 227 -4.37 -19.04 -2.56
N LYS A 228 -3.91 -18.24 -3.52
CA LYS A 228 -2.67 -18.47 -4.26
C LYS A 228 -1.95 -17.15 -4.56
N ALA A 229 -0.62 -17.18 -4.51
CA ALA A 229 0.19 -16.14 -5.12
C ALA A 229 0.06 -16.18 -6.67
N TYR A 230 0.36 -15.09 -7.34
CA TYR A 230 0.30 -15.03 -8.80
C TYR A 230 1.47 -15.78 -9.44
N SER A 231 1.17 -16.61 -10.44
CA SER A 231 2.15 -17.34 -11.24
C SER A 231 2.05 -17.02 -12.73
N GLN A 232 3.15 -17.20 -13.46
CA GLN A 232 3.22 -16.91 -14.90
C GLN A 232 2.57 -18.01 -15.75
N ASN A 233 2.49 -19.24 -15.23
CA ASN A 233 1.90 -20.36 -15.93
C ASN A 233 1.40 -21.45 -14.96
N VAL A 234 0.74 -22.47 -15.51
CA VAL A 234 0.20 -23.64 -14.78
C VAL A 234 1.26 -24.72 -14.47
N ALA A 235 2.46 -24.62 -15.06
CA ALA A 235 3.50 -25.63 -14.95
C ALA A 235 4.49 -25.25 -13.84
N GLU A 236 4.35 -25.93 -12.68
CA GLU A 236 5.27 -25.92 -11.53
C GLU A 236 5.91 -24.56 -11.18
N ASP A 237 5.31 -23.86 -10.21
CA ASP A 237 5.96 -22.86 -9.34
C ASP A 237 6.71 -21.70 -10.03
N VAL A 238 6.40 -21.38 -11.29
CA VAL A 238 6.94 -20.19 -11.96
C VAL A 238 6.17 -18.95 -11.50
N PHE A 239 6.49 -18.45 -10.32
CA PHE A 239 5.82 -17.30 -9.73
C PHE A 239 6.27 -15.97 -10.35
N TRP A 240 5.34 -15.00 -10.39
CA TRP A 240 5.74 -13.61 -10.55
C TRP A 240 6.61 -13.20 -9.36
N LYS A 241 7.71 -12.49 -9.62
CA LYS A 241 8.68 -12.10 -8.58
C LYS A 241 9.17 -13.30 -7.75
N GLY A 242 9.43 -14.43 -8.41
CA GLY A 242 9.74 -15.76 -7.83
C GLY A 242 10.88 -15.88 -6.81
N GLN A 243 11.69 -14.82 -6.60
CA GLN A 243 12.81 -14.80 -5.65
C GLN A 243 12.69 -13.65 -4.62
N THR A 244 11.57 -12.95 -4.60
CA THR A 244 11.38 -11.74 -3.80
C THR A 244 10.02 -11.75 -3.13
N PHE A 245 9.08 -10.94 -3.61
CA PHE A 245 7.76 -10.81 -3.00
C PHE A 245 6.77 -10.22 -4.00
N GLN A 246 5.49 -10.45 -3.74
CA GLN A 246 4.37 -9.83 -4.43
C GLN A 246 3.71 -8.82 -3.50
N LEU A 247 3.46 -7.62 -4.01
CA LEU A 247 2.56 -6.64 -3.40
C LEU A 247 1.31 -6.56 -4.25
N ILE A 248 0.13 -6.62 -3.63
CA ILE A 248 -1.16 -6.71 -4.31
C ILE A 248 -2.15 -5.77 -3.62
N SER A 249 -2.66 -4.81 -4.38
CA SER A 249 -3.85 -4.02 -4.03
C SER A 249 -5.06 -4.62 -4.74
N ALA A 250 -6.21 -4.63 -4.06
CA ALA A 250 -7.49 -5.15 -4.55
C ALA A 250 -8.16 -4.25 -5.62
N GLY A 251 -7.49 -3.19 -6.06
CA GLY A 251 -8.06 -2.27 -7.03
C GLY A 251 -9.21 -1.42 -6.48
N ALA A 252 -10.04 -0.92 -7.39
CA ALA A 252 -11.15 -0.03 -7.08
C ALA A 252 -12.41 -0.79 -6.65
N ASP A 253 -12.57 -2.06 -7.07
CA ASP A 253 -13.69 -2.89 -6.66
C ASP A 253 -13.50 -3.51 -5.26
N GLY A 254 -12.25 -3.56 -4.79
CA GLY A 254 -11.91 -4.07 -3.47
C GLY A 254 -11.93 -5.60 -3.36
N ILE A 255 -11.81 -6.33 -4.47
CA ILE A 255 -11.89 -7.79 -4.54
C ILE A 255 -10.59 -8.37 -5.08
N TYR A 256 -9.75 -8.91 -4.19
CA TYR A 256 -8.49 -9.56 -4.58
C TYR A 256 -8.64 -10.77 -5.50
N GLY A 257 -9.78 -11.48 -5.43
CA GLY A 257 -10.03 -12.75 -6.12
C GLY A 257 -9.24 -13.93 -5.55
N GLN A 258 -8.90 -14.90 -6.39
CA GLN A 258 -8.32 -16.18 -5.96
C GLN A 258 -6.79 -16.23 -6.11
N GLY A 259 -6.24 -15.43 -7.04
CA GLY A 259 -4.84 -15.48 -7.46
C GLY A 259 -4.53 -16.67 -8.37
N GLY A 260 -3.25 -17.05 -8.46
CA GLY A 260 -2.78 -18.13 -9.35
C GLY A 260 -2.34 -17.63 -10.72
N VAL A 261 -2.60 -18.39 -11.79
CA VAL A 261 -2.01 -18.09 -13.09
C VAL A 261 -2.52 -16.76 -13.63
N PHE A 262 -1.58 -15.88 -13.97
CA PHE A 262 -1.80 -14.60 -14.63
C PHE A 262 -0.82 -14.45 -15.80
N ASP A 263 -1.38 -14.26 -16.99
CA ASP A 263 -0.67 -13.90 -18.22
C ASP A 263 -1.32 -12.65 -18.81
N SER A 264 -0.53 -11.59 -18.94
CA SER A 264 -1.00 -10.29 -19.44
C SER A 264 -1.54 -10.36 -20.87
N ASN A 265 -1.11 -11.33 -21.68
CA ASN A 265 -1.56 -11.48 -23.07
C ASN A 265 -2.97 -12.07 -23.17
N SER A 266 -3.43 -12.75 -22.13
CA SER A 266 -4.72 -13.44 -22.09
C SER A 266 -5.60 -12.99 -20.92
N ALA A 267 -5.20 -11.95 -20.18
CA ALA A 267 -5.82 -11.50 -18.94
C ALA A 267 -7.33 -11.26 -19.05
N GLY A 268 -7.80 -10.60 -20.12
CA GLY A 268 -9.23 -10.34 -20.33
C GLY A 268 -10.10 -11.60 -20.50
N THR A 269 -9.49 -12.74 -20.86
CA THR A 269 -10.18 -14.04 -20.93
C THR A 269 -9.89 -14.92 -19.71
N ALA A 270 -8.68 -14.83 -19.14
CA ALA A 270 -8.21 -15.65 -18.03
C ALA A 270 -8.79 -15.19 -16.68
N LEU A 271 -8.99 -13.89 -16.49
CA LEU A 271 -9.60 -13.29 -15.31
C LEU A 271 -11.11 -13.13 -15.53
N SER A 272 -11.82 -14.25 -15.48
CA SER A 272 -13.26 -14.33 -15.74
C SER A 272 -13.98 -15.13 -14.64
N GLY A 273 -15.31 -14.95 -14.55
CA GLY A 273 -16.14 -15.62 -13.55
C GLY A 273 -15.70 -15.27 -12.12
N ALA A 274 -15.32 -16.27 -11.33
CA ALA A 274 -14.89 -16.06 -9.93
C ALA A 274 -13.60 -15.23 -9.79
N ARG A 275 -12.87 -14.99 -10.89
CA ARG A 275 -11.63 -14.19 -10.92
C ARG A 275 -11.82 -12.82 -11.59
N GLU A 276 -13.07 -12.43 -11.87
CA GLU A 276 -13.34 -11.15 -12.55
C GLU A 276 -12.93 -9.93 -11.72
N GLY A 277 -13.03 -10.01 -10.39
CA GLY A 277 -12.55 -8.94 -9.49
C GLY A 277 -11.04 -8.74 -9.53
N GLU A 278 -10.27 -9.74 -10.00
CA GLU A 278 -8.82 -9.59 -10.11
C GLU A 278 -8.38 -8.60 -11.20
N ARG A 279 -9.29 -8.18 -12.08
CA ARG A 279 -8.94 -7.42 -13.28
C ARG A 279 -8.38 -6.05 -12.95
N ASP A 280 -8.90 -5.36 -11.94
CA ASP A 280 -8.43 -4.05 -11.53
C ASP A 280 -7.38 -4.07 -10.40
N ASN A 281 -6.99 -5.27 -9.93
CA ASN A 281 -5.86 -5.43 -9.02
C ASN A 281 -4.62 -4.72 -9.58
N ILE A 282 -3.88 -4.07 -8.68
CA ILE A 282 -2.61 -3.41 -8.98
C ILE A 282 -1.52 -4.16 -8.24
N THR A 283 -0.46 -4.53 -8.95
CA THR A 283 0.62 -5.34 -8.40
C THR A 283 1.99 -4.75 -8.70
N ASN A 284 3.01 -5.25 -7.99
CA ASN A 284 4.40 -4.82 -8.21
C ASN A 284 5.10 -5.52 -9.39
N PHE A 285 4.43 -6.44 -10.08
CA PHE A 285 4.97 -7.20 -11.20
C PHE A 285 4.31 -6.89 -12.54
N HIS A 286 3.22 -6.10 -12.54
CA HIS A 286 2.50 -5.68 -13.72
C HIS A 286 2.29 -4.16 -13.70
N GLN A 287 2.37 -3.51 -14.86
CA GLN A 287 2.13 -2.07 -14.95
C GLN A 287 0.63 -1.80 -15.16
N GLY A 288 0.03 -1.02 -14.26
CA GLY A 288 -1.42 -0.82 -14.28
C GLY A 288 -2.20 -2.02 -13.74
N ARG A 289 -3.51 -1.93 -13.93
CA ARG A 289 -4.47 -2.99 -13.66
C ARG A 289 -4.08 -4.29 -14.36
N LEU A 290 -4.37 -5.45 -13.77
CA LEU A 290 -4.08 -6.75 -14.39
C LEU A 290 -4.82 -6.95 -15.73
N ALA A 291 -6.00 -6.34 -15.90
CA ALA A 291 -6.74 -6.28 -17.15
C ALA A 291 -7.50 -4.95 -17.30
N PRO A 292 -7.71 -4.48 -18.54
CA PRO A 292 -8.53 -3.29 -18.83
C PRO A 292 -10.02 -3.53 -18.56
#